data_AF-A0A9X2K204-F1
#
_entry.id   AF-A0A9X2K204-F1
#
_cell.length_a   1.000
_cell.length_b   1.000
_cell.length_c   1.000
_cell.angle_alpha   90.00
_cell.angle_beta   90.00
_cell.angle_gamma   90.00
#
_symmetry.space_group_name_H-M   'P 1'
#
loop_
_entity.id
_entity.type
_entity.pdbx_description
1 polymer ?
#
loop_
_entity_poly.entity_id
_entity_poly.type
_entity_poly.pdbx_seq_one_letter_code
_entity_poly.pdbx_strand_id
1 'polypeptide(L)'
;MQLLLELLAGRGSDEPVPVMLSLAGWDTTCHRRLDEWLAAQLTTTYPTLRAAEYGGDAAPRALAEQGHILPVLDGPDELPAPARAQVIRALNDCLTQRDQLILTSRTTEFAAAVTSAGDVVTGAAVIAPVALTPPVAAAYLG
;
A
#
# COMPACT_ATOMS: atom_id res chain seq x y z
N MET A 1 -10.88 -6.78 8.48
CA MET A 1 -9.89 -6.63 7.40
C MET A 1 -9.28 -8.00 7.11
N GLN A 2 -10.01 -8.86 6.39
CA GLN A 2 -9.70 -10.28 6.16
C GLN A 2 -8.50 -10.47 5.22
N LEU A 3 -8.34 -9.58 4.23
CA LEU A 3 -7.27 -9.63 3.24
C LEU A 3 -5.86 -9.70 3.86
N LEU A 4 -5.57 -8.88 4.87
CA LEU A 4 -4.26 -8.87 5.52
C LEU A 4 -3.95 -10.21 6.21
N LEU A 5 -4.96 -10.81 6.83
CA LEU A 5 -4.83 -12.09 7.52
C LEU A 5 -4.61 -13.24 6.53
N GLU A 6 -5.29 -13.22 5.39
CA GLU A 6 -5.11 -14.22 4.34
C GLU A 6 -3.73 -14.11 3.66
N LEU A 7 -3.26 -12.90 3.39
CA LEU A 7 -1.90 -12.67 2.88
C LEU A 7 -0.85 -13.17 3.88
N LEU A 8 -1.03 -12.94 5.17
CA LEU A 8 -0.13 -13.46 6.21
C LEU A 8 -0.21 -14.97 6.36
N ALA A 9 -1.38 -15.59 6.17
CA ALA A 9 -1.57 -17.03 6.30
C ALA A 9 -1.00 -17.82 5.12
N GLY A 10 -1.00 -17.22 3.93
CA GLY A 10 -0.49 -17.85 2.70
C GLY A 10 0.99 -17.62 2.42
N ARG A 11 1.67 -16.73 3.17
CA ARG A 11 3.03 -16.32 2.83
C ARG A 11 4.09 -17.40 3.04
N GLY A 12 5.03 -17.50 2.11
CA GLY A 12 6.32 -18.15 2.33
C GLY A 12 7.20 -17.38 3.33
N SER A 13 8.20 -18.04 3.93
CA SER A 13 9.14 -17.37 4.86
C SER A 13 9.95 -16.24 4.20
N ASP A 14 10.15 -16.35 2.89
CA ASP A 14 10.98 -15.44 2.10
C ASP A 14 10.13 -14.41 1.33
N GLU A 15 8.81 -14.43 1.54
CA GLU A 15 7.88 -13.50 0.91
C GLU A 15 7.72 -12.22 1.75
N PRO A 16 7.48 -11.07 1.08
CA PRO A 16 7.36 -9.79 1.76
C PRO A 16 6.22 -9.78 2.77
N VAL A 17 6.44 -9.09 3.90
CA VAL A 17 5.45 -8.98 4.97
C VAL A 17 4.40 -7.94 4.58
N PRO A 18 3.11 -8.29 4.51
CA PRO A 18 2.07 -7.31 4.21
C PRO A 18 1.90 -6.34 5.40
N VAL A 19 1.93 -5.04 5.11
CA VAL A 19 1.75 -3.98 6.10
C VAL A 19 0.68 -3.02 5.60
N MET A 20 -0.39 -2.87 6.38
CA MET A 20 -1.47 -1.93 6.08
C MET A 20 -1.05 -0.52 6.46
N LEU A 21 -1.12 0.40 5.51
CA LEU A 21 -0.76 1.80 5.67
C LEU A 21 -1.85 2.67 5.06
N SER A 22 -2.28 3.69 5.79
CA SER A 22 -3.15 4.70 5.20
C SER A 22 -2.35 5.59 4.26
N LEU A 23 -2.86 5.81 3.06
CA LEU A 23 -2.35 6.83 2.14
C LEU A 23 -2.64 8.26 2.63
N ALA A 24 -3.59 8.42 3.56
CA ALA A 24 -3.86 9.70 4.19
C ALA A 24 -2.64 10.12 5.03
N GLY A 25 -1.79 10.95 4.42
CA GLY A 25 -0.54 11.40 5.02
C GLY A 25 0.70 11.23 4.14
N TRP A 26 0.59 10.63 2.94
CA TRP A 26 1.70 10.68 2.00
C TRP A 26 1.80 12.07 1.33
N ASP A 27 2.74 12.86 1.82
CA ASP A 27 3.16 14.10 1.17
C ASP A 27 4.29 13.81 0.17
N THR A 28 3.94 13.78 -1.12
CA THR A 28 4.89 13.55 -2.23
C THR A 28 5.92 14.67 -2.41
N THR A 29 5.72 15.83 -1.77
CA THR A 29 6.72 16.92 -1.76
C THR A 29 7.81 16.68 -0.73
N CYS A 30 7.48 16.00 0.37
CA CYS A 30 8.44 15.62 1.42
C CYS A 30 9.11 14.28 1.10
N HIS A 31 8.34 13.31 0.59
CA HIS A 31 8.81 11.97 0.25
C HIS A 31 8.45 11.66 -1.20
N ARG A 32 9.42 11.81 -2.09
CA ARG A 32 9.19 11.65 -3.53
C ARG A 32 9.00 10.19 -3.90
N ARG A 33 9.71 9.29 -3.21
CA ARG A 33 9.66 7.86 -3.46
C ARG A 33 8.84 7.11 -2.41
N LEU A 34 8.23 6.01 -2.83
CA LEU A 34 7.41 5.18 -1.96
C LEU A 34 8.24 4.54 -0.84
N ASP A 35 9.45 4.02 -1.14
CA ASP A 35 10.35 3.41 -0.17
C ASP A 35 10.78 4.40 0.93
N GLU A 36 11.06 5.65 0.58
CA GLU A 36 11.36 6.73 1.53
C GLU A 36 10.19 6.99 2.49
N TRP A 37 8.99 7.08 1.95
CA TRP A 37 7.78 7.27 2.76
C TRP A 37 7.49 6.05 3.64
N LEU A 38 7.63 4.84 3.10
CA LEU A 38 7.46 3.58 3.86
C LEU A 38 8.44 3.51 5.03
N ALA A 39 9.71 3.85 4.82
CA ALA A 39 10.70 3.86 5.89
C ALA A 39 10.33 4.85 7.01
N ALA A 40 9.81 6.02 6.67
CA ALA A 40 9.34 7.02 7.63
C ALA A 40 8.10 6.52 8.41
N GLN A 41 7.15 5.88 7.72
CA GLN A 41 5.98 5.28 8.35
C GLN A 41 6.36 4.13 9.28
N LEU A 42 7.21 3.20 8.84
CA LEU A 42 7.69 2.09 9.67
C LEU A 42 8.43 2.58 10.91
N THR A 43 9.24 3.64 10.77
CA THR A 43 9.93 4.27 11.90
C THR A 43 8.96 4.84 12.93
N THR A 44 7.87 5.46 12.46
CA THR A 44 6.87 6.11 13.32
C THR A 44 5.95 5.09 13.98
N THR A 45 5.46 4.13 13.20
CA THR A 45 4.44 3.16 13.63
C THR A 45 5.04 1.99 14.40
N TYR A 46 6.30 1.62 14.11
CA TYR A 46 6.98 0.49 14.76
C TYR A 46 8.36 0.89 15.31
N PRO A 47 8.43 1.70 16.39
CA PRO A 47 9.69 2.10 17.00
C PRO A 47 10.58 0.91 17.43
N THR A 48 9.97 -0.24 17.73
CA THR A 48 10.66 -1.48 18.10
C THR A 48 11.52 -2.06 16.98
N LEU A 49 11.23 -1.77 15.71
CA LEU A 49 12.08 -2.19 14.58
C LEU A 49 13.48 -1.58 14.64
N ARG A 50 13.66 -0.51 15.43
CA ARG A 50 14.95 0.16 15.63
C ARG A 50 15.76 -0.44 16.78
N ALA A 51 15.33 -1.56 17.36
CA ALA A 51 16.16 -2.27 18.33
C ALA A 51 17.47 -2.75 17.67
N ALA A 52 18.56 -2.75 18.44
CA ALA A 52 19.89 -3.09 17.93
C ALA A 52 19.94 -4.51 17.31
N GLU A 53 19.15 -5.44 17.85
CA GLU A 53 18.99 -6.82 17.37
C GLU A 53 18.41 -6.92 15.94
N TYR A 54 17.73 -5.89 15.46
CA TYR A 54 17.18 -5.82 14.09
C TYR A 54 17.98 -4.92 13.15
N GLY A 55 19.14 -4.41 13.60
CA GLY A 55 19.97 -3.50 12.79
C GLY A 55 19.79 -2.01 13.11
N GLY A 56 19.09 -1.68 14.20
CA GLY A 56 18.99 -0.31 14.72
C GLY A 56 18.24 0.64 13.80
N ASP A 57 18.64 1.91 13.81
CA ASP A 57 18.00 2.99 13.05
C ASP A 57 17.94 2.75 11.53
N ALA A 58 18.77 1.87 10.99
CA ALA A 58 18.80 1.55 9.56
C ALA A 58 17.73 0.50 9.15
N ALA A 59 17.17 -0.25 10.09
CA ALA A 59 16.30 -1.39 9.79
C ALA A 59 15.03 -1.01 9.01
N PRO A 60 14.27 0.06 9.38
CA PRO A 60 13.06 0.43 8.63
C PRO A 60 13.35 0.79 7.17
N ARG A 61 14.50 1.44 6.94
CA ARG A 61 14.93 1.83 5.60
C ARG A 61 15.36 0.62 4.77
N ALA A 62 16.12 -0.31 5.36
CA ALA A 62 16.51 -1.55 4.69
C ALA A 62 15.29 -2.39 4.29
N LEU A 63 14.30 -2.52 5.18
CA LEU A 63 13.06 -3.27 4.90
C LEU A 63 12.27 -2.68 3.72
N ALA A 64 12.19 -1.36 3.63
CA ALA A 64 11.50 -0.67 2.54
C ALA A 64 12.28 -0.74 1.22
N GLU A 65 13.58 -0.41 1.22
CA GLU A 65 14.43 -0.40 0.02
C GLU A 65 14.63 -1.80 -0.59
N GLN A 66 14.65 -2.85 0.23
CA GLN A 66 14.89 -4.22 -0.23
C GLN A 66 13.61 -4.97 -0.62
N GLY A 67 12.43 -4.33 -0.54
CA GLY A 67 11.17 -4.96 -0.89
C GLY A 67 10.75 -6.08 0.04
N HIS A 68 11.17 -6.04 1.32
CA HIS A 68 10.74 -7.00 2.35
C HIS A 68 9.34 -6.70 2.91
N ILE A 69 8.76 -5.59 2.49
CA ILE A 69 7.43 -5.13 2.89
C ILE A 69 6.53 -5.12 1.67
N LEU A 70 5.34 -5.70 1.81
CA LEU A 70 4.26 -5.59 0.84
C LEU A 70 3.30 -4.49 1.34
N PRO A 71 3.44 -3.24 0.90
CA PRO A 71 2.55 -2.17 1.32
C PRO A 71 1.12 -2.43 0.82
N VAL A 72 0.18 -2.47 1.77
CA VAL A 72 -1.26 -2.44 1.50
C VAL A 72 -1.73 -1.03 1.82
N LEU A 73 -1.89 -0.23 0.77
CA LEU A 73 -2.18 1.19 0.81
C LEU A 73 -3.69 1.42 0.77
N ASP A 74 -4.25 1.99 1.82
CA ASP A 74 -5.69 2.23 1.93
C ASP A 74 -6.06 3.71 1.85
N GLY A 75 -7.25 3.99 1.32
CA GLY A 75 -7.87 5.32 1.36
C GLY A 75 -7.25 6.40 0.46
N PRO A 76 -6.84 6.14 -0.81
CA PRO A 76 -6.49 7.22 -1.72
C PRO A 76 -7.68 8.19 -1.93
N ASP A 77 -8.93 7.75 -1.76
CA ASP A 77 -10.13 8.57 -1.82
C ASP A 77 -10.22 9.64 -0.72
N GLU A 78 -9.53 9.43 0.40
CA GLU A 78 -9.45 10.38 1.51
C GLU A 78 -8.55 11.58 1.19
N LEU A 79 -7.74 11.48 0.13
CA LEU A 79 -6.89 12.58 -0.34
C LEU A 79 -7.69 13.58 -1.20
N PRO A 80 -7.43 14.90 -1.04
CA PRO A 80 -7.91 15.91 -1.99
C PRO A 80 -7.49 15.56 -3.42
N ALA A 81 -8.36 15.84 -4.40
CA ALA A 81 -8.13 15.50 -5.82
C ALA A 81 -6.72 15.84 -6.37
N PRO A 82 -6.11 17.03 -6.11
CA PRO A 82 -4.75 17.32 -6.59
C PRO A 82 -3.68 16.45 -5.91
N ALA A 83 -3.81 16.18 -4.62
CA ALA A 83 -2.89 15.31 -3.87
C ALA A 83 -3.01 13.86 -4.34
N ARG A 84 -4.23 13.39 -4.57
CA ARG A 84 -4.50 12.06 -5.13
C ARG A 84 -3.82 11.86 -6.48
N ALA A 85 -3.93 12.83 -7.40
CA ALA A 85 -3.25 12.74 -8.69
C ALA A 85 -1.71 12.76 -8.58
N GLN A 86 -1.16 13.48 -7.61
CA GLN A 86 0.29 13.47 -7.34
C GLN A 86 0.75 12.12 -6.80
N VAL A 87 0.00 11.51 -5.87
CA VAL A 87 0.29 10.17 -5.34
C VAL A 87 0.29 9.12 -6.45
N ILE A 88 -0.71 9.12 -7.33
CA ILE A 88 -0.77 8.16 -8.45
C ILE A 88 0.44 8.34 -9.39
N ARG A 89 0.82 9.58 -9.71
CA ARG A 89 2.03 9.84 -10.51
C ARG A 89 3.30 9.38 -9.79
N ALA A 90 3.44 9.66 -8.51
CA ALA A 90 4.60 9.24 -7.73
C ALA A 90 4.71 7.71 -7.66
N LEU A 91 3.58 7.00 -7.54
CA LEU A 91 3.54 5.54 -7.65
C LEU A 91 4.02 5.08 -9.04
N ASN A 92 3.51 5.65 -10.12
CA ASN A 92 3.94 5.29 -11.48
C ASN A 92 5.42 5.56 -11.74
N ASP A 93 5.95 6.65 -11.21
CA ASP A 93 7.35 7.04 -11.40
C ASP A 93 8.32 6.14 -10.62
N CYS A 94 7.86 5.58 -9.49
CA CYS A 94 8.73 4.83 -8.58
C CYS A 94 8.62 3.32 -8.71
N LEU A 95 7.48 2.79 -9.20
CA LEU A 95 7.26 1.36 -9.27
C LEU A 95 7.97 0.74 -10.47
N THR A 96 8.78 -0.26 -10.17
CA THR A 96 9.37 -1.16 -11.15
C THR A 96 8.61 -2.49 -11.20
N GLN A 97 8.91 -3.34 -12.19
CA GLN A 97 8.32 -4.69 -12.29
C GLN A 97 8.61 -5.60 -11.09
N ARG A 98 9.52 -5.22 -10.20
CA ARG A 98 9.89 -5.99 -9.00
C ARG A 98 9.16 -5.51 -7.75
N ASP A 99 8.61 -4.31 -7.78
CA ASP A 99 7.93 -3.73 -6.63
C ASP A 99 6.51 -4.24 -6.57
N GLN A 100 6.08 -4.61 -5.36
CA GLN A 100 4.75 -5.14 -5.11
C GLN A 100 4.01 -4.18 -4.19
N LEU A 101 2.79 -3.80 -4.55
CA LEU A 101 1.89 -3.06 -3.67
C LEU A 101 0.46 -3.53 -3.89
N ILE A 102 -0.37 -3.31 -2.87
CA ILE A 102 -1.82 -3.45 -2.98
C ILE A 102 -2.42 -2.08 -2.68
N LEU A 103 -3.27 -1.58 -3.56
CA LEU A 103 -4.02 -0.36 -3.35
C LEU A 103 -5.49 -0.71 -3.11
N THR A 104 -6.03 -0.31 -1.96
CA THR A 104 -7.45 -0.45 -1.65
C THR A 104 -8.13 0.91 -1.73
N SER A 105 -9.24 0.98 -2.48
CA SER A 105 -10.06 2.19 -2.62
C SER A 105 -11.48 1.82 -3.01
N ARG A 106 -12.39 2.78 -2.86
CA ARG A 106 -13.74 2.69 -3.44
C ARG A 106 -13.67 2.82 -4.97
N THR A 107 -14.48 2.03 -5.65
CA THR A 107 -14.45 1.86 -7.12
C THR A 107 -14.61 3.17 -7.90
N THR A 108 -15.51 4.04 -7.45
CA THR A 108 -15.82 5.32 -8.13
C THR A 108 -14.69 6.33 -8.05
N GLU A 109 -13.99 6.37 -6.91
CA GLU A 109 -12.94 7.33 -6.60
C GLU A 109 -11.61 6.93 -7.23
N PHE A 110 -11.31 5.63 -7.30
CA PHE A 110 -10.19 5.11 -8.09
C PHE A 110 -10.33 5.46 -9.58
N ALA A 111 -11.53 5.25 -10.16
CA ALA A 111 -11.80 5.58 -11.56
C ALA A 111 -11.64 7.09 -11.85
N ALA A 112 -12.10 7.95 -10.93
CA ALA A 112 -11.90 9.40 -11.02
C ALA A 112 -10.43 9.80 -10.90
N ALA A 113 -9.65 9.13 -10.05
CA ALA A 113 -8.22 9.39 -9.86
C ALA A 113 -7.41 9.05 -11.12
N VAL A 114 -7.64 7.87 -11.71
CA VAL A 114 -7.00 7.43 -12.96
C VAL A 114 -7.33 8.39 -14.11
N THR A 115 -8.61 8.76 -14.25
CA THR A 115 -9.05 9.70 -15.29
C THR A 115 -8.39 11.08 -15.12
N SER A 116 -8.24 11.54 -13.88
CA SER A 116 -7.62 12.85 -13.58
C SER A 116 -6.09 12.85 -13.68
N ALA A 117 -5.46 11.70 -13.42
CA ALA A 117 -4.01 11.54 -13.56
C ALA A 117 -3.59 11.48 -15.04
N GLY A 118 -4.52 11.13 -15.94
CA GLY A 118 -4.26 10.92 -17.36
C GLY A 118 -3.45 9.65 -17.64
N ASP A 119 -3.25 8.83 -16.61
CA ASP A 119 -2.45 7.61 -16.65
C ASP A 119 -3.00 6.61 -15.62
N VAL A 120 -2.96 5.32 -15.99
CA VAL A 120 -3.31 4.22 -15.09
C VAL A 120 -2.14 3.92 -14.17
N VAL A 121 -2.34 3.16 -13.09
CA VAL A 121 -1.19 2.64 -12.34
C VAL A 121 -0.46 1.62 -13.23
N THR A 122 0.61 2.04 -13.90
CA THR A 122 1.25 1.27 -14.97
C THR A 122 1.91 0.02 -14.38
N GLY A 123 1.51 -1.17 -14.84
CA GLY A 123 1.99 -2.45 -14.31
C GLY A 123 1.17 -3.01 -13.13
N ALA A 124 0.11 -2.34 -12.68
CA ALA A 124 -0.77 -2.87 -11.66
C ALA A 124 -1.84 -3.82 -12.23
N ALA A 125 -2.00 -4.99 -11.61
CA ALA A 125 -3.20 -5.79 -11.76
C ALA A 125 -4.32 -5.16 -10.90
N VAL A 126 -5.31 -4.55 -11.54
CA VAL A 126 -6.47 -4.00 -10.82
C VAL A 126 -7.43 -5.15 -10.51
N ILE A 127 -7.57 -5.48 -9.22
CA ILE A 127 -8.56 -6.45 -8.74
C ILE A 127 -9.73 -5.67 -8.15
N ALA A 128 -10.87 -5.70 -8.82
CA ALA A 128 -12.11 -5.14 -8.30
C ALA A 128 -12.87 -6.23 -7.53
N PRO A 129 -13.25 -6.00 -6.25
CA PRO A 129 -14.10 -6.93 -5.55
C PRO A 129 -15.46 -7.02 -6.26
N VAL A 130 -15.87 -8.24 -6.58
CA VAL A 130 -17.22 -8.51 -7.10
C VAL A 130 -18.21 -8.28 -5.97
N ALA A 131 -19.37 -7.67 -6.28
CA ALA A 131 -20.44 -7.50 -5.31
C ALA A 131 -20.76 -8.83 -4.64
N LEU A 132 -20.69 -8.88 -3.31
CA LEU A 132 -21.08 -10.05 -2.55
C LEU A 132 -22.56 -10.31 -2.81
N THR A 133 -22.88 -11.53 -3.23
CA THR A 133 -24.28 -11.92 -3.34
C THR A 133 -24.86 -12.12 -1.93
N PRO A 134 -26.15 -11.81 -1.69
CA PRO A 134 -26.78 -11.99 -0.37
C PRO A 134 -26.55 -13.35 0.30
N PRO A 135 -26.47 -14.49 -0.42
CA PRO A 135 -26.15 -15.79 0.19
C PRO A 135 -24.74 -15.85 0.79
N VAL A 136 -23.75 -15.24 0.15
CA VAL A 136 -22.36 -15.22 0.64
C VAL A 136 -22.24 -14.31 1.86
N ALA A 137 -22.98 -13.18 1.88
CA ALA A 137 -23.04 -12.30 3.03
C ALA A 137 -23.71 -12.98 4.25
N ALA A 138 -24.77 -13.77 4.01
CA ALA A 138 -25.47 -14.51 5.07
C ALA A 138 -24.59 -15.62 5.68
N ALA A 139 -23.83 -16.35 4.86
CA ALA A 139 -22.90 -17.37 5.34
C ALA A 139 -21.74 -16.81 6.18
N TYR A 140 -21.41 -15.52 6.01
CA TYR A 140 -20.36 -14.84 6.79
C TYR A 140 -20.86 -14.32 8.14
N LEU A 141 -22.18 -14.24 8.34
CA LEU A 141 -22.84 -13.78 9.57
C LEU A 141 -23.37 -14.94 10.44
N GLY A 142 -23.15 -16.19 10.00
CA GLY A 142 -23.59 -17.42 10.67
C GLY A 142 -22.49 -18.07 11.49
#